data_AF-G3T6I0-F1
#
_entry.id   AF-G3T6I0-F1
#
_cell.length_a   1.000
_cell.length_b   1.000
_cell.length_c   1.000
_cell.angle_alpha   90.00
_cell.angle_beta   90.00
_cell.angle_gamma   90.00
#
_symmetry.space_group_name_H-M   'P 1'
#
loop_
_entity.id
_entity.type
_entity.pdbx_description
1 polymer ?
#
loop_
_entity_poly.entity_id
_entity_poly.type
_entity_poly.pdbx_seq_one_letter_code
_entity_poly.pdbx_strand_id
1 'polypeptide(L)'
;MGASGSKTRGLWPFASAAGGSGSEAPGAVGADQALVRPRGRAVPPFVFTRRGSMFYDEDGDLAHEFYEETIVTKNGQKRAKLRRVHKNLIPQGIVKLDTPRIHVDFPVILYEM
;
A
#
# COMPACT_ATOMS: atom_id res chain seq x y z
N MET A 1 37.44 32.99 35.33
CA MET A 1 38.14 31.93 34.58
C MET A 1 37.15 30.80 34.34
N GLY A 2 36.71 30.40 33.16
CA GLY A 2 36.84 30.86 31.78
C GLY A 2 35.76 30.07 31.01
N ALA A 3 34.84 30.76 30.36
CA ALA A 3 33.87 30.14 29.47
C ALA A 3 34.56 29.84 28.13
N SER A 4 34.40 28.62 27.62
CA SER A 4 34.83 28.26 26.26
C SER A 4 33.67 27.57 25.55
N GLY A 5 33.02 28.33 24.67
CA GLY A 5 32.16 27.80 23.62
C GLY A 5 32.97 27.60 22.35
N SER A 6 32.63 26.57 21.57
CA SER A 6 33.05 26.49 20.17
C SER A 6 31.86 26.08 19.31
N LYS A 7 31.48 27.02 18.44
CA LYS A 7 30.50 26.87 17.36
C LYS A 7 31.27 26.45 16.12
N THR A 8 30.92 25.33 15.50
CA THR A 8 31.16 25.12 14.07
C THR A 8 29.87 24.59 13.45
N ARG A 9 29.10 25.54 12.89
CA ARG A 9 28.00 25.26 11.97
C ARG A 9 28.60 24.67 10.70
N GLY A 10 28.28 23.41 10.42
CA GLY A 10 28.45 22.81 9.09
C GLY A 10 27.57 23.57 8.10
N LEU A 11 28.23 24.16 7.12
CA LEU A 11 27.72 25.05 6.10
C LEU A 11 26.90 24.25 5.07
N TRP A 12 25.57 24.42 5.06
CA TRP A 12 24.71 24.04 3.94
C TRP A 12 24.36 25.30 3.13
N PRO A 13 24.37 25.24 1.78
CA PRO A 13 24.45 26.43 0.94
C PRO A 13 23.07 27.03 0.68
N PHE A 14 22.48 27.69 1.67
CA PHE A 14 21.31 28.55 1.42
C PHE A 14 21.33 29.82 2.29
N ALA A 15 22.50 30.43 2.43
CA ALA A 15 22.64 31.76 3.01
C ALA A 15 23.14 32.73 1.94
N SER A 16 22.20 33.46 1.35
CA SER A 16 22.44 34.73 0.67
C SER A 16 21.53 35.78 1.31
N ALA A 17 22.09 36.98 1.43
CA ALA A 17 21.78 38.01 2.40
C ALA A 17 20.44 38.74 2.22
N ALA A 18 20.01 39.37 3.31
CA ALA A 18 18.99 40.40 3.33
C ALA A 18 19.36 41.61 2.45
N GLY A 19 18.37 42.17 1.76
CA GLY A 19 18.44 43.54 1.26
C GLY A 19 17.54 43.85 0.06
N GLY A 20 16.61 44.79 0.25
CA GLY A 20 16.33 45.79 -0.77
C GLY A 20 15.13 45.57 -1.70
N SER A 21 14.24 46.56 -1.68
CA SER A 21 13.19 46.92 -2.65
C SER A 21 13.49 46.63 -4.13
N GLY A 22 12.46 46.24 -4.89
CA GLY A 22 12.48 46.36 -6.35
C GLY A 22 11.41 45.52 -7.04
N SER A 23 10.62 46.16 -7.89
CA SER A 23 9.47 45.64 -8.63
C SER A 23 9.80 44.57 -9.69
N GLU A 24 8.71 43.92 -10.12
CA GLU A 24 8.44 43.29 -11.44
C GLU A 24 8.66 41.77 -11.59
N ALA A 25 7.54 41.10 -11.85
CA ALA A 25 7.42 39.76 -12.43
C ALA A 25 7.87 39.82 -13.92
N PRO A 26 8.20 38.70 -14.63
CA PRO A 26 7.43 37.46 -14.64
C PRO A 26 8.24 36.15 -14.81
N GLY A 27 7.56 35.03 -14.51
CA GLY A 27 7.90 33.73 -15.11
C GLY A 27 8.71 32.76 -14.25
N ALA A 28 8.01 31.81 -13.63
CA ALA A 28 8.47 30.42 -13.47
C ALA A 28 7.26 29.56 -13.10
N VAL A 29 6.73 28.87 -14.10
CA VAL A 29 5.79 27.77 -13.96
C VAL A 29 6.56 26.66 -13.24
N GLY A 30 6.18 26.31 -12.01
CA GLY A 30 7.04 25.46 -11.20
C GLY A 30 6.40 24.88 -9.95
N ALA A 31 5.45 23.97 -10.15
CA ALA A 31 5.25 22.78 -9.32
C ALA A 31 5.16 22.96 -7.79
N ASP A 32 4.26 23.81 -7.31
CA ASP A 32 3.81 23.75 -5.91
C ASP A 32 2.67 22.75 -5.75
N GLN A 33 2.86 21.49 -6.18
CA GLN A 33 2.09 20.40 -5.58
C GLN A 33 2.80 20.03 -4.27
N ALA A 34 2.54 20.84 -3.25
CA ALA A 34 2.92 20.53 -1.89
C ALA A 34 2.18 19.24 -1.48
N LEU A 35 2.86 18.10 -1.67
CA LEU A 35 2.43 16.82 -1.13
C LEU A 35 2.31 17.00 0.38
N VAL A 36 1.07 17.17 0.87
CA VAL A 36 0.76 17.27 2.28
C VAL A 36 1.31 16.00 2.92
N ARG A 37 2.45 16.12 3.59
CA ARG A 37 3.12 14.99 4.23
C ARG A 37 2.23 14.54 5.38
N PRO A 38 1.52 13.40 5.28
CA PRO A 38 0.65 12.99 6.36
C PRO A 38 1.53 12.76 7.59
N ARG A 39 1.18 13.42 8.70
CA ARG A 39 1.82 13.18 10.00
C ARG A 39 1.37 11.81 10.51
N GLY A 40 2.01 10.77 9.99
CA GLY A 40 1.77 9.37 10.33
C GLY A 40 3.01 8.53 10.04
N ARG A 41 2.97 7.25 10.43
CA ARG A 41 4.03 6.26 10.15
C ARG A 41 4.39 6.33 8.66
N ALA A 42 5.69 6.32 8.34
CA ALA A 42 6.15 6.32 6.94
C ALA A 42 5.77 5.00 6.27
N VAL A 43 4.55 4.93 5.75
CA VAL A 43 4.06 3.82 4.93
C VAL A 43 4.44 4.14 3.48
N PRO A 44 5.05 3.22 2.73
CA PRO A 44 5.34 3.48 1.31
C PRO A 44 4.01 3.70 0.56
N PRO A 45 3.93 4.69 -0.35
CA PRO A 45 2.71 5.00 -1.09
C PRO A 45 2.31 3.85 -2.03
N PHE A 46 3.26 3.02 -2.45
CA PHE A 46 3.02 1.88 -3.33
C PHE A 46 2.99 0.56 -2.55
N VAL A 47 1.93 -0.21 -2.80
CA VAL A 47 1.69 -1.56 -2.30
C VAL A 47 1.97 -2.53 -3.44
N PHE A 48 2.95 -3.43 -3.22
CA PHE A 48 3.35 -4.45 -4.18
C PHE A 48 2.77 -5.84 -3.85
N THR A 49 2.15 -5.98 -2.68
CA THR A 49 1.65 -7.26 -2.19
C THR A 49 0.27 -7.11 -1.57
N ARG A 50 -0.63 -8.05 -1.82
CA ARG A 50 -1.93 -8.16 -1.16
C ARG A 50 -2.03 -9.45 -0.36
N ARG A 51 -2.89 -9.48 0.65
CA ARG A 51 -3.31 -10.74 1.27
C ARG A 51 -4.32 -11.42 0.34
N GLY A 52 -4.03 -12.63 -0.10
CA GLY A 52 -4.91 -13.45 -0.91
C GLY A 52 -6.08 -13.99 -0.09
N SER A 53 -7.23 -14.15 -0.75
CA SER A 53 -8.44 -14.77 -0.19
C SER A 53 -8.73 -16.14 -0.81
N MET A 54 -7.80 -16.68 -1.59
CA MET A 54 -7.90 -18.01 -2.19
C MET A 54 -7.13 -19.04 -1.36
N PHE A 55 -7.48 -20.29 -1.58
CA PHE A 55 -6.87 -21.45 -0.95
C PHE A 55 -6.54 -22.50 -2.01
N TYR A 56 -5.49 -23.26 -1.75
CA TYR A 56 -5.19 -24.51 -2.44
C TYR A 56 -5.88 -25.67 -1.73
N ASP A 57 -6.49 -26.59 -2.48
CA ASP A 57 -6.94 -27.88 -1.95
C ASP A 57 -5.84 -28.95 -2.03
N GLU A 58 -6.20 -30.20 -1.73
CA GLU A 58 -5.28 -31.34 -1.74
C GLU A 58 -4.76 -31.68 -3.15
N ASP A 59 -5.53 -31.32 -4.18
CA ASP A 59 -5.19 -31.56 -5.59
C ASP A 59 -4.40 -30.39 -6.22
N GLY A 60 -4.31 -29.26 -5.51
CA GLY A 60 -3.57 -28.07 -5.94
C GLY A 60 -4.42 -27.06 -6.72
N ASP A 61 -5.74 -27.24 -6.76
CA ASP A 61 -6.65 -26.27 -7.34
C ASP A 61 -6.73 -25.02 -6.46
N LEU A 62 -6.84 -23.85 -7.09
CA LEU A 62 -6.85 -22.56 -6.41
C LEU A 62 -8.24 -21.91 -6.52
N ALA A 63 -8.94 -21.80 -5.40
CA ALA A 63 -10.29 -21.21 -5.37
C ALA A 63 -10.56 -20.42 -4.08
N HIS A 64 -11.61 -19.62 -4.09
CA HIS A 64 -12.10 -18.97 -2.86
C HIS A 64 -12.81 -19.96 -1.92
N GLU A 65 -13.46 -20.98 -2.49
CA GLU A 65 -14.30 -21.91 -1.75
C GLU A 65 -14.26 -23.29 -2.41
N PHE A 66 -14.19 -24.34 -1.60
CA PHE A 66 -14.23 -25.72 -2.07
C PHE A 66 -15.49 -26.41 -1.55
N TYR A 67 -16.06 -27.28 -2.37
CA TYR A 67 -17.26 -28.04 -2.06
C TYR A 67 -17.03 -29.51 -2.38
N GLU A 68 -17.36 -30.37 -1.42
CA GLU A 68 -17.35 -31.82 -1.59
C GLU A 68 -18.78 -32.33 -1.79
N GLU A 69 -18.94 -33.29 -2.69
CA GLU A 69 -20.18 -34.03 -2.78
C GLU A 69 -20.30 -35.00 -1.60
N THR A 70 -21.40 -34.88 -0.88
CA THR A 70 -21.77 -35.77 0.22
C THR A 70 -23.08 -36.46 -0.12
N ILE A 71 -23.09 -37.79 -0.03
CA ILE A 71 -24.30 -38.57 -0.24
C ILE A 71 -25.07 -38.58 1.08
N VAL A 72 -26.17 -37.87 1.12
CA VAL A 72 -27.05 -37.83 2.28
C VAL A 72 -28.21 -38.80 2.03
N THR A 73 -28.30 -39.85 2.84
CA THR A 73 -29.45 -40.76 2.85
C THR A 73 -30.55 -40.16 3.72
N LYS A 74 -31.70 -39.84 3.11
CA LYS A 74 -32.93 -39.51 3.86
C LYS A 74 -34.05 -40.43 3.38
N ASN A 75 -34.70 -41.12 4.32
CA ASN A 75 -35.82 -42.03 4.06
C ASN A 75 -35.50 -43.12 3.02
N GLY A 76 -34.31 -43.72 3.08
CA GLY A 76 -33.86 -44.74 2.13
C GLY A 76 -33.48 -44.22 0.74
N GLN A 77 -33.75 -42.94 0.41
CA GLN A 77 -33.32 -42.31 -0.82
C GLN A 77 -31.94 -41.66 -0.63
N LYS A 78 -31.00 -42.02 -1.50
CA LYS A 78 -29.68 -41.38 -1.59
C LYS A 78 -29.84 -40.08 -2.38
N ARG A 79 -29.43 -38.96 -1.77
CA ARG A 79 -29.35 -37.66 -2.44
C ARG A 79 -27.93 -37.13 -2.37
N ALA A 80 -27.39 -36.74 -3.51
CA ALA A 80 -26.16 -35.96 -3.58
C ALA A 80 -26.41 -34.56 -3.01
N LYS A 81 -25.50 -34.10 -2.15
CA LYS A 81 -25.51 -32.74 -1.64
C LYS A 81 -24.09 -32.20 -1.57
N LEU A 82 -23.88 -31.00 -2.09
CA LEU A 82 -22.62 -30.30 -1.93
C LEU A 82 -22.50 -29.73 -0.51
N ARG A 83 -21.36 -29.96 0.12
CA ARG A 83 -20.98 -29.42 1.43
C ARG A 83 -19.73 -28.58 1.28
N ARG A 84 -19.76 -27.36 1.82
CA ARG A 84 -18.59 -26.49 1.85
C ARG A 84 -17.49 -27.10 2.73
N VAL A 85 -16.27 -27.08 2.22
CA VAL A 85 -15.06 -27.57 2.89
C VAL A 85 -14.28 -26.37 3.42
N HIS A 86 -13.80 -26.50 4.65
CA HIS A 86 -12.96 -25.49 5.33
C HIS A 86 -11.69 -26.09 5.95
N LYS A 87 -11.55 -27.43 5.88
CA LYS A 87 -10.43 -28.17 6.46
C LYS A 87 -9.44 -28.52 5.35
N ASN A 88 -8.19 -28.74 5.71
CA ASN A 88 -7.11 -29.15 4.80
C ASN A 88 -6.83 -28.18 3.63
N LEU A 89 -7.37 -26.96 3.68
CA LEU A 89 -7.12 -25.93 2.68
C LEU A 89 -5.88 -25.12 3.06
N ILE A 90 -4.95 -24.97 2.12
CA ILE A 90 -3.73 -24.19 2.31
C ILE A 90 -3.99 -22.76 1.82
N PRO A 91 -3.88 -21.72 2.66
CA PRO A 91 -4.12 -20.35 2.20
C PRO A 91 -3.05 -19.92 1.19
N GLN A 92 -3.47 -19.21 0.14
CA GLN A 92 -2.56 -18.64 -0.85
C GLN A 92 -1.54 -17.67 -0.23
N GLY A 93 -1.90 -17.02 0.89
CA GLY A 93 -1.00 -16.16 1.65
C GLY A 93 -0.81 -14.78 1.01
N ILE A 94 0.44 -14.31 0.93
CA ILE A 94 0.77 -12.98 0.40
C ILE A 94 1.03 -13.11 -1.11
N VAL A 95 0.24 -12.38 -1.90
CA VAL A 95 0.28 -12.41 -3.36
C VAL A 95 0.93 -11.13 -3.87
N LYS A 96 1.94 -11.27 -4.73
CA LYS A 96 2.55 -10.13 -5.44
C LYS A 96 1.57 -9.58 -6.46
N LEU A 97 1.49 -8.26 -6.53
CA LEU A 97 0.68 -7.53 -7.51
C LEU A 97 1.53 -7.29 -8.76
N ASP A 98 0.98 -7.55 -9.94
CA ASP A 98 1.65 -7.25 -11.21
C ASP A 98 1.88 -5.75 -11.37
N THR A 99 0.85 -4.97 -11.04
CA THR A 99 0.91 -3.50 -11.01
C THR A 99 0.82 -3.01 -9.56
N PRO A 100 1.75 -2.14 -9.11
CA PRO A 100 1.68 -1.57 -7.77
C PRO A 100 0.40 -0.76 -7.58
N ARG A 101 -0.18 -0.84 -6.39
CA ARG A 101 -1.39 -0.09 -6.00
C ARG A 101 -1.04 1.04 -5.04
N ILE A 102 -1.81 2.12 -5.07
CA ILE A 102 -1.67 3.21 -4.11
C ILE A 102 -2.25 2.76 -2.77
N HIS A 103 -1.51 3.04 -1.69
CA HIS A 103 -1.96 2.76 -0.32
C HIS A 103 -3.14 3.65 0.06
N VAL A 104 -4.11 3.12 0.81
CA VAL A 104 -5.39 3.79 1.11
C VAL A 104 -5.22 5.14 1.82
N ASP A 105 -4.16 5.28 2.61
CA ASP A 105 -3.84 6.52 3.34
C ASP A 105 -3.22 7.64 2.46
N PHE A 106 -3.03 7.40 1.16
CA PHE A 106 -2.43 8.37 0.23
C PHE A 106 -3.50 8.86 -0.77
N PRO A 107 -4.27 9.91 -0.43
CA PRO A 107 -5.18 10.54 -1.37
C PRO A 107 -4.35 11.26 -2.46
N VAL A 108 -4.34 10.71 -3.68
CA VAL A 108 -3.60 11.25 -4.83
C VAL A 108 -4.55 11.40 -6.03
N ILE A 109 -4.46 12.52 -6.75
CA ILE A 109 -5.17 12.74 -8.01
C ILE A 109 -4.22 12.40 -9.15
N LEU A 110 -4.61 11.46 -10.01
CA LEU A 110 -3.89 11.14 -11.24
C LEU A 110 -4.60 11.82 -12.41
N TYR A 111 -3.87 12.52 -13.27
CA TYR A 111 -4.39 13.06 -14.53
C TYR A 111 -3.43 12.73 -15.68
N GLU A 112 -3.99 12.54 -16.86
CA GLU A 112 -3.27 12.33 -18.12
C GLU A 112 -3.34 13.64 -18.94
N MET A 113 -2.31 13.90 -19.75
CA MET A 113 -2.16 15.15 -20.52
C MET A 113 -2.59 15.00 -21.97
#